data_AF-A0A355TAE2-F1
#
_entry.id   AF-A0A355TAE2-F1
#
_cell.length_a   1.000
_cell.length_b   1.000
_cell.length_c   1.000
_cell.angle_alpha   90.00
_cell.angle_beta   90.00
_cell.angle_gamma   90.00
#
_symmetry.space_group_name_H-M   'P 1'
#
loop_
_entity.id
_entity.type
_entity.pdbx_description
1 polymer ?
#
loop_
_entity_poly.entity_id
_entity_poly.type
_entity_poly.pdbx_seq_one_letter_code
_entity_poly.pdbx_strand_id
1 'polypeptide(L)'
;MPLAIRKETGFKKSAAKILCVPSAHTQNIAPPQIHTQLRIAVSADLLFKMPDGYLKSYFPKGAAFPLTSKLMSFNEKGNPLVSLTVFSPSSNGTAARVQASLDEHGLKERTYGRIITGLYGKKANRVLARKKRKLNPYDLILSSNLGDVKTALSRGLSAAHVDASHPIQDNEKKTLRIALDFDRCSGIDYVKGEGEYFSVEGEEFAQRILRRTGDKDKALTEIWARDKALLDKPCHPGPLWPFLVKIIALRDALNKAPHLGKVEISLVTARQYESRQRVEETFKHWENQPDNLKSTHWSPKGPIVENLEADMFCDDSLHHIKSTQECSPSTLAGHTPWIPSHVSRLKRCYNKGMVL
;
A
#
# COMPACT_ATOMS: atom_id res chain seq x y z
N MET A 1 -10.61 -18.09 78.59
CA MET A 1 -11.65 -17.16 78.12
C MET A 1 -12.15 -17.62 76.76
N PRO A 2 -13.33 -18.22 76.64
CA PRO A 2 -13.96 -18.51 75.35
C PRO A 2 -14.94 -17.39 74.98
N LEU A 3 -14.84 -16.89 73.74
CA LEU A 3 -15.74 -15.87 73.20
C LEU A 3 -17.10 -16.49 72.85
N ALA A 4 -18.15 -15.86 73.39
CA ALA A 4 -19.54 -16.18 73.14
C ALA A 4 -20.05 -15.54 71.84
N ILE A 5 -20.97 -16.27 71.22
CA ILE A 5 -21.73 -15.98 70.00
C ILE A 5 -22.63 -14.74 70.20
N ARG A 6 -22.67 -13.84 69.21
CA ARG A 6 -23.80 -12.90 69.03
C ARG A 6 -24.32 -12.97 67.60
N LYS A 7 -25.63 -13.20 67.50
CA LYS A 7 -26.43 -13.32 66.28
C LYS A 7 -26.52 -11.99 65.52
N GLU A 8 -26.69 -12.18 64.21
CA GLU A 8 -27.01 -11.22 63.16
C GLU A 8 -28.15 -10.24 63.49
N THR A 9 -27.98 -8.99 63.09
CA THR A 9 -29.01 -8.18 62.40
C THR A 9 -28.35 -7.00 61.69
N GLY A 10 -28.63 -6.81 60.39
CA GLY A 10 -28.66 -5.48 59.78
C GLY A 10 -27.56 -5.09 58.79
N PHE A 11 -27.28 -5.88 57.75
CA PHE A 11 -26.58 -5.35 56.56
C PHE A 11 -27.58 -4.70 55.60
N LYS A 12 -27.45 -3.38 55.43
CA LYS A 12 -28.21 -2.59 54.45
C LYS A 12 -27.92 -3.11 53.03
N LYS A 13 -28.99 -3.43 52.30
CA LYS A 13 -28.96 -3.69 50.85
C LYS A 13 -28.35 -2.49 50.13
N SER A 14 -27.13 -2.63 49.61
CA SER A 14 -26.69 -1.88 48.44
C SER A 14 -26.70 -2.88 47.28
N ALA A 15 -27.73 -2.77 46.43
CA ALA A 15 -27.81 -3.54 45.21
C ALA A 15 -26.63 -3.13 44.32
N ALA A 16 -25.66 -4.03 44.16
CA ALA A 16 -24.70 -3.96 43.09
C ALA A 16 -25.47 -4.09 41.77
N LYS A 17 -25.85 -2.94 41.19
CA LYS A 17 -26.20 -2.87 39.78
C LYS A 17 -24.99 -3.41 39.02
N ILE A 18 -25.14 -4.59 38.43
CA ILE A 18 -24.36 -5.03 37.30
C ILE A 18 -24.56 -3.94 36.23
N LEU A 19 -23.65 -2.96 36.21
CA LEU A 19 -23.52 -2.06 35.09
C LEU A 19 -23.01 -2.93 33.94
N CYS A 20 -23.94 -3.38 33.10
CA CYS A 20 -23.64 -3.68 31.71
C CYS A 20 -22.78 -2.52 31.21
N VAL A 21 -21.50 -2.80 30.95
CA VAL A 21 -20.63 -1.89 30.22
C VAL A 21 -21.31 -1.73 28.85
N PRO A 22 -21.81 -0.54 28.50
CA PRO A 22 -22.35 -0.32 27.17
C PRO A 22 -21.22 -0.61 26.18
N SER A 23 -21.49 -1.43 25.17
CA SER A 23 -20.57 -1.63 24.05
C SER A 23 -20.09 -0.25 23.61
N ALA A 24 -18.78 -0.02 23.74
CA ALA A 24 -18.17 1.25 23.38
C ALA A 24 -18.66 1.65 21.99
N HIS A 25 -19.21 2.86 21.92
CA HIS A 25 -19.73 3.52 20.74
C HIS A 25 -19.04 3.05 19.46
N THR A 26 -19.72 2.18 18.70
CA THR A 26 -19.67 2.25 17.24
C THR A 26 -20.25 3.62 16.90
N GLN A 27 -19.38 4.63 16.86
CA GLN A 27 -19.70 5.82 16.08
C GLN A 27 -20.01 5.27 14.70
N ASN A 28 -21.28 5.38 14.29
CA ASN A 28 -21.71 5.26 12.91
C ASN A 28 -21.02 6.39 12.13
N ILE A 29 -19.72 6.25 11.92
CA ILE A 29 -18.98 6.97 10.92
C ILE A 29 -19.51 6.34 9.64
N ALA A 30 -20.42 7.04 8.95
CA ALA A 30 -20.79 6.66 7.60
C ALA A 30 -19.49 6.32 6.85
N PRO A 31 -19.41 5.14 6.19
CA PRO A 31 -18.19 4.73 5.53
C PRO A 31 -17.75 5.91 4.66
N PRO A 32 -16.49 6.34 4.79
CA PRO A 32 -16.06 7.53 4.09
C PRO A 32 -16.40 7.40 2.62
N GLN A 33 -16.90 8.46 2.00
CA GLN A 33 -17.13 8.48 0.56
C GLN A 33 -15.77 8.30 -0.13
N ILE A 34 -15.40 7.05 -0.37
CA ILE A 34 -14.21 6.71 -1.13
C ILE A 34 -14.53 7.16 -2.54
N HIS A 35 -13.97 8.30 -2.95
CA HIS A 35 -13.92 8.64 -4.37
C HIS A 35 -13.34 7.42 -5.11
N THR A 36 -14.14 6.80 -5.96
CA THR A 36 -13.83 5.56 -6.69
C THR A 36 -12.73 5.75 -7.73
N GLN A 37 -12.41 7.01 -8.06
CA GLN A 37 -11.33 7.32 -8.97
C GLN A 37 -9.95 7.04 -8.36
N LEU A 38 -9.23 6.08 -8.94
CA LEU A 38 -7.84 5.78 -8.63
C LEU A 38 -6.91 6.80 -9.32
N ARG A 39 -6.09 7.51 -8.55
CA ARG A 39 -5.19 8.56 -9.07
C ARG A 39 -3.75 8.06 -9.04
N ILE A 40 -3.20 7.76 -10.20
CA ILE A 40 -1.80 7.31 -10.33
C ILE A 40 -0.93 8.45 -10.86
N ALA A 41 0.30 8.55 -10.38
CA ALA A 41 1.32 9.39 -10.97
C ALA A 41 2.52 8.55 -11.42
N VAL A 42 2.97 8.73 -12.66
CA VAL A 42 4.07 7.95 -13.25
C VAL A 42 5.13 8.88 -13.81
N SER A 43 6.39 8.59 -13.54
CA SER A 43 7.49 9.37 -14.11
C SER A 43 7.55 9.16 -15.62
N ALA A 44 7.82 10.23 -16.36
CA ALA A 44 7.72 10.19 -17.81
C ALA A 44 8.71 9.21 -18.45
N ASP A 45 9.88 9.05 -17.85
CA ASP A 45 10.94 8.10 -18.24
C ASP A 45 10.66 6.63 -17.86
N LEU A 46 9.70 6.39 -16.96
CA LEU A 46 9.12 5.06 -16.77
C LEU A 46 8.03 4.76 -17.80
N LEU A 47 7.20 5.76 -18.11
CA LEU A 47 6.10 5.60 -19.05
C LEU A 47 6.59 5.50 -20.50
N PHE A 48 7.69 6.17 -20.83
CA PHE A 48 8.28 6.22 -22.16
C PHE A 48 9.80 6.06 -22.12
N LYS A 49 10.37 5.35 -23.11
CA LYS A 49 11.82 5.31 -23.32
C LYS A 49 12.29 6.64 -23.88
N MET A 50 13.16 7.34 -23.15
CA MET A 50 13.67 8.67 -23.54
C MET A 50 15.17 8.63 -23.85
N PRO A 51 15.61 7.99 -24.96
CA PRO A 51 17.03 7.99 -25.32
C PRO A 51 17.48 9.38 -25.76
N ASP A 52 18.73 9.72 -25.43
CA ASP A 52 19.37 10.95 -25.89
C ASP A 52 19.41 11.00 -27.43
N GLY A 53 19.19 12.19 -28.00
CA GLY A 53 19.19 12.38 -29.45
C GLY A 53 18.03 11.72 -30.20
N TYR A 54 16.98 11.23 -29.51
CA TYR A 54 15.80 10.69 -30.20
C TYR A 54 15.12 11.77 -31.04
N LEU A 55 15.14 11.62 -32.37
CA LEU A 55 14.66 12.65 -33.31
C LEU A 55 13.16 12.58 -33.63
N LYS A 56 12.46 11.51 -33.22
CA LYS A 56 11.00 11.41 -33.44
C LYS A 56 10.23 12.35 -32.52
N SER A 57 9.06 12.78 -33.00
CA SER A 57 8.14 13.69 -32.29
C SER A 57 7.58 13.12 -30.99
N TYR A 58 7.48 11.79 -30.88
CA TYR A 58 7.06 11.05 -29.69
C TYR A 58 8.16 10.08 -29.22
N PHE A 59 7.96 9.42 -28.08
CA PHE A 59 8.85 8.42 -27.48
C PHE A 59 8.24 7.01 -27.54
N PRO A 60 9.06 5.93 -27.65
CA PRO A 60 8.56 4.56 -27.52
C PRO A 60 8.01 4.27 -26.12
N LYS A 61 7.18 3.22 -26.00
CA LYS A 61 6.68 2.70 -24.72
C LYS A 61 7.84 2.43 -23.75
N GLY A 62 7.64 2.73 -22.47
CA GLY A 62 8.57 2.47 -21.36
C GLY A 62 8.11 1.31 -20.46
N ALA A 63 8.90 1.00 -19.44
CA ALA A 63 8.65 -0.10 -18.50
C ALA A 63 7.25 -0.07 -17.86
N ALA A 64 6.77 1.11 -17.44
CA ALA A 64 5.47 1.25 -16.79
C ALA A 64 4.29 1.36 -17.77
N PHE A 65 4.55 1.36 -19.08
CA PHE A 65 3.52 1.53 -20.10
C PHE A 65 2.45 0.43 -20.09
N PRO A 66 2.79 -0.88 -20.05
CA PRO A 66 1.78 -1.94 -20.06
C PRO A 66 0.80 -1.83 -18.90
N LEU A 67 1.32 -1.68 -17.67
CA LEU A 67 0.52 -1.48 -16.46
C LEU A 67 -0.37 -0.23 -16.58
N THR A 68 0.22 0.90 -17.01
CA THR A 68 -0.51 2.16 -17.14
C THR A 68 -1.63 2.04 -18.17
N SER A 69 -1.34 1.46 -19.34
CA SER A 69 -2.33 1.24 -20.40
C SER A 69 -3.49 0.36 -19.92
N LYS A 70 -3.19 -0.71 -19.18
CA LYS A 70 -4.20 -1.61 -18.60
C LYS A 70 -5.05 -0.92 -17.54
N LEU A 71 -4.47 -0.10 -16.66
CA LEU A 71 -5.23 0.70 -15.71
C LEU A 71 -6.16 1.71 -16.41
N MET A 72 -5.66 2.37 -17.45
CA MET A 72 -6.40 3.39 -18.19
C MET A 72 -7.49 2.80 -19.10
N SER A 73 -7.44 1.50 -19.42
CA SER A 73 -8.47 0.84 -20.25
C SER A 73 -9.81 0.67 -19.54
N PHE A 74 -9.83 0.77 -18.19
CA PHE A 74 -11.06 0.76 -17.40
C PHE A 74 -11.90 2.04 -17.53
N ASN A 75 -11.36 3.08 -18.15
CA ASN A 75 -12.07 4.34 -18.32
C ASN A 75 -13.05 4.27 -19.49
N GLU A 76 -14.28 4.72 -19.26
CA GLU A 76 -15.25 5.02 -20.30
C GLU A 76 -15.45 6.54 -20.45
N LYS A 77 -16.04 6.93 -21.59
CA LYS A 77 -16.37 8.33 -21.86
C LYS A 77 -17.34 8.85 -20.79
N GLY A 78 -16.92 9.89 -20.07
CA GLY A 78 -17.71 10.49 -18.99
C GLY A 78 -17.65 9.78 -17.63
N ASN A 79 -16.95 8.63 -17.52
CA ASN A 79 -16.78 7.90 -16.26
C ASN A 79 -15.31 7.50 -16.03
N PRO A 80 -14.44 8.43 -15.60
CA PRO A 80 -13.03 8.15 -15.40
C PRO A 80 -12.77 7.46 -14.05
N LEU A 81 -12.65 6.13 -14.09
CA LEU A 81 -12.29 5.30 -12.93
C LEU A 81 -10.80 5.43 -12.55
N VAL A 82 -9.94 5.77 -13.50
CA VAL A 82 -8.50 5.98 -13.29
C VAL A 82 -8.08 7.35 -13.84
N SER A 83 -7.30 8.08 -13.05
CA SER A 83 -6.67 9.35 -13.44
C SER A 83 -5.15 9.19 -13.46
N LEU A 84 -4.55 9.28 -14.64
CA LEU A 84 -3.11 9.28 -14.84
C LEU A 84 -2.52 10.69 -14.81
N THR A 85 -1.54 10.92 -13.95
CA THR A 85 -0.68 12.10 -13.98
C THR A 85 0.74 11.72 -14.41
N VAL A 86 1.23 12.33 -15.47
CA VAL A 86 2.64 12.13 -15.89
C VAL A 86 3.48 13.26 -15.33
N PHE A 87 4.60 12.91 -14.69
CA PHE A 87 5.56 13.91 -14.23
C PHE A 87 6.92 13.75 -14.89
N SER A 88 7.47 14.86 -15.37
CA SER A 88 8.77 14.86 -16.05
C SER A 88 9.89 15.37 -15.12
N PRO A 89 11.08 14.74 -15.16
CA PRO A 89 12.29 15.24 -14.50
C PRO A 89 12.83 16.58 -15.07
N SER A 90 12.52 16.97 -16.33
CA SER A 90 13.30 18.01 -17.02
C SER A 90 12.60 18.71 -18.21
N SER A 91 12.75 20.06 -18.24
CA SER A 91 12.55 21.08 -19.30
C SER A 91 11.25 21.13 -20.15
N ASN A 92 10.95 22.32 -20.71
CA ASN A 92 9.75 22.59 -21.51
C ASN A 92 9.68 21.77 -22.82
N GLY A 93 10.82 21.35 -23.38
CA GLY A 93 10.87 20.57 -24.63
C GLY A 93 10.43 19.11 -24.45
N THR A 94 10.72 18.51 -23.29
CA THR A 94 10.31 17.13 -22.95
C THR A 94 8.80 17.03 -22.80
N ALA A 95 8.15 18.05 -22.25
CA ALA A 95 6.71 18.03 -21.99
C ALA A 95 5.87 17.91 -23.27
N ALA A 96 6.24 18.63 -24.34
CA ALA A 96 5.54 18.55 -25.62
C ALA A 96 5.65 17.15 -26.25
N ARG A 97 6.83 16.53 -26.15
CA ARG A 97 7.06 15.17 -26.67
C ARG A 97 6.37 14.10 -25.82
N VAL A 98 6.32 14.28 -24.51
CA VAL A 98 5.52 13.42 -23.61
C VAL A 98 4.04 13.50 -23.99
N GLN A 99 3.52 14.70 -24.27
CA GLN A 99 2.15 14.85 -24.75
C GLN A 99 1.94 14.14 -26.09
N ALA A 100 2.83 14.36 -27.07
CA ALA A 100 2.77 13.65 -28.35
C ALA A 100 2.83 12.12 -28.18
N SER A 101 3.56 11.62 -27.17
CA SER A 101 3.62 10.19 -26.86
C SER A 101 2.33 9.66 -26.23
N LEU A 102 1.71 10.44 -25.35
CA LEU A 102 0.39 10.08 -24.81
C LEU A 102 -0.67 10.01 -25.92
N ASP A 103 -0.58 10.91 -26.90
CA ASP A 103 -1.48 10.96 -28.05
C ASP A 103 -1.25 9.75 -28.97
N GLU A 104 -0.01 9.55 -29.42
CA GLU A 104 0.40 8.44 -30.30
C GLU A 104 0.00 7.08 -29.73
N HIS A 105 0.22 6.87 -28.43
CA HIS A 105 -0.04 5.59 -27.79
C HIS A 105 -1.46 5.45 -27.21
N GLY A 106 -2.39 6.35 -27.59
CA GLY A 106 -3.82 6.23 -27.24
C GLY A 106 -4.15 6.44 -25.77
N LEU A 107 -3.24 7.03 -24.98
CA LEU A 107 -3.47 7.34 -23.58
C LEU A 107 -4.16 8.70 -23.40
N LYS A 108 -4.04 9.65 -24.35
CA LYS A 108 -4.60 11.02 -24.20
C LYS A 108 -6.10 11.04 -23.92
N GLU A 109 -6.89 10.35 -24.73
CA GLU A 109 -8.35 10.32 -24.59
C GLU A 109 -8.80 9.68 -23.28
N ARG A 110 -7.95 8.83 -22.70
CA ARG A 110 -8.17 8.16 -21.43
C ARG A 110 -7.60 8.96 -20.26
N THR A 111 -6.66 9.89 -20.52
CA THR A 111 -5.91 10.66 -19.53
C THR A 111 -6.66 11.93 -19.16
N TYR A 112 -7.29 11.92 -17.99
CA TYR A 112 -7.86 13.13 -17.37
C TYR A 112 -6.86 13.92 -16.51
N GLY A 113 -5.60 13.47 -16.40
CA GLY A 113 -4.62 14.10 -15.51
C GLY A 113 -3.69 15.08 -16.20
N ARG A 114 -3.16 15.98 -15.37
CA ARG A 114 -2.25 17.06 -15.77
C ARG A 114 -0.85 16.49 -16.00
N ILE A 115 -0.17 16.91 -17.06
CA ILE A 115 1.29 16.82 -17.10
C ILE A 115 1.83 17.84 -16.10
N ILE A 116 2.65 17.39 -15.15
CA ILE A 116 3.32 18.24 -14.16
C ILE A 116 4.83 18.09 -14.26
N THR A 117 5.58 19.11 -13.89
CA THR A 117 7.04 19.10 -13.94
C THR A 117 7.63 19.00 -12.54
N GLY A 118 8.50 18.00 -12.33
CA GLY A 118 9.28 17.77 -11.11
C GLY A 118 8.50 17.31 -9.87
N LEU A 119 8.75 16.07 -9.42
CA LEU A 119 8.31 15.57 -8.11
C LEU A 119 9.44 15.50 -7.05
N TYR A 120 10.66 15.98 -7.36
CA TYR A 120 11.81 16.07 -6.43
C TYR A 120 12.28 17.52 -6.18
N GLY A 121 13.01 17.74 -5.07
CA GLY A 121 13.61 19.02 -4.70
C GLY A 121 12.63 20.09 -4.18
N LYS A 122 13.03 21.37 -4.14
CA LYS A 122 12.18 22.47 -3.61
C LYS A 122 10.82 22.60 -4.33
N LYS A 123 10.68 22.06 -5.55
CA LYS A 123 9.44 22.06 -6.34
C LYS A 123 8.49 20.89 -5.97
N ALA A 124 9.02 19.74 -5.57
CA ALA A 124 8.25 18.58 -5.08
C ALA A 124 7.23 18.95 -4.01
N ASN A 125 7.67 19.74 -3.03
CA ASN A 125 6.84 20.14 -1.90
C ASN A 125 5.60 20.94 -2.35
N ARG A 126 5.64 21.66 -3.48
CA ARG A 126 4.45 22.37 -3.97
C ARG A 126 3.43 21.45 -4.64
N VAL A 127 3.90 20.36 -5.25
CA VAL A 127 3.06 19.38 -5.95
C VAL A 127 2.49 18.35 -4.96
N LEU A 128 3.35 17.80 -4.11
CA LEU A 128 3.04 16.76 -3.13
C LEU A 128 2.45 17.32 -1.82
N ALA A 129 2.76 18.58 -1.44
CA ALA A 129 2.20 19.19 -0.24
C ALA A 129 1.08 20.18 -0.59
N ARG A 130 -0.16 19.71 -0.49
CA ARG A 130 -1.30 20.60 -0.25
C ARG A 130 -1.77 20.42 1.18
N LYS A 131 -1.15 21.14 2.12
CA LYS A 131 -1.59 21.23 3.53
C LYS A 131 -3.06 21.66 3.68
N LYS A 132 -3.67 22.27 2.65
CA LYS A 132 -5.07 22.74 2.64
C LYS A 132 -6.08 21.75 2.00
N ARG A 133 -5.66 20.63 1.40
CA ARG A 133 -6.61 19.64 0.84
C ARG A 133 -6.84 18.51 1.85
N LYS A 134 -8.11 18.13 2.05
CA LYS A 134 -8.52 17.00 2.90
C LYS A 134 -8.20 15.62 2.31
N LEU A 135 -7.70 15.54 1.07
CA LEU A 135 -7.43 14.29 0.33
C LEU A 135 -5.99 14.24 -0.19
N ASN A 136 -5.41 13.04 -0.20
CA ASN A 136 -4.15 12.76 -0.91
C ASN A 136 -4.26 13.18 -2.39
N PRO A 137 -3.21 13.77 -3.01
CA PRO A 137 -3.23 14.12 -4.42
C PRO A 137 -3.14 12.89 -5.35
N TYR A 138 -2.49 11.81 -4.88
CA TYR A 138 -2.24 10.58 -5.62
C TYR A 138 -2.40 9.39 -4.69
N ASP A 139 -2.90 8.29 -5.24
CA ASP A 139 -3.09 7.02 -4.55
C ASP A 139 -1.89 6.09 -4.78
N LEU A 140 -1.16 6.25 -5.90
CA LEU A 140 0.11 5.57 -6.19
C LEU A 140 1.05 6.47 -6.99
N ILE A 141 2.34 6.49 -6.64
CA ILE A 141 3.40 7.16 -7.40
C ILE A 141 4.45 6.12 -7.83
N LEU A 142 4.72 6.03 -9.14
CA LEU A 142 5.80 5.23 -9.70
C LEU A 142 6.89 6.16 -10.23
N SER A 143 8.13 6.00 -9.77
CA SER A 143 9.28 6.80 -10.23
C SER A 143 10.52 5.94 -10.45
N SER A 144 11.29 6.28 -11.49
CA SER A 144 12.67 5.83 -11.70
C SER A 144 13.66 6.47 -10.72
N ASN A 145 13.24 7.52 -10.01
CA ASN A 145 14.07 8.27 -9.08
C ASN A 145 13.71 7.90 -7.63
N LEU A 146 14.65 7.24 -6.94
CA LEU A 146 14.46 6.84 -5.55
C LEU A 146 14.19 8.04 -4.60
N GLY A 147 14.72 9.22 -4.91
CA GLY A 147 14.47 10.45 -4.16
C GLY A 147 13.02 10.92 -4.22
N ASP A 148 12.34 10.79 -5.37
CA ASP A 148 10.90 11.05 -5.51
C ASP A 148 10.10 10.11 -4.59
N VAL A 149 10.43 8.83 -4.63
CA VAL A 149 9.74 7.77 -3.86
C VAL A 149 9.89 8.03 -2.37
N LYS A 150 11.11 8.26 -1.89
CA LYS A 150 11.36 8.61 -0.48
C LYS A 150 10.61 9.88 -0.07
N THR A 151 10.57 10.89 -0.94
CA THR A 151 9.83 12.13 -0.70
C THR A 151 8.33 11.86 -0.58
N ALA A 152 7.73 11.11 -1.52
CA ALA A 152 6.32 10.76 -1.51
C ALA A 152 5.92 9.96 -0.26
N LEU A 153 6.69 8.93 0.08
CA LEU A 153 6.48 8.11 1.29
C LEU A 153 6.54 8.97 2.56
N SER A 154 7.54 9.85 2.70
CA SER A 154 7.63 10.78 3.85
C SER A 154 6.41 11.70 4.00
N ARG A 155 5.61 11.86 2.92
CA ARG A 155 4.40 12.68 2.88
C ARG A 155 3.12 11.89 3.15
N GLY A 156 3.18 10.58 3.34
CA GLY A 156 2.00 9.75 3.55
C GLY A 156 1.44 9.10 2.28
N LEU A 157 2.09 9.30 1.12
CA LEU A 157 1.62 8.79 -0.16
C LEU A 157 2.26 7.43 -0.45
N SER A 158 1.50 6.52 -1.05
CA SER A 158 2.03 5.25 -1.53
C SER A 158 2.89 5.49 -2.78
N ALA A 159 4.11 4.95 -2.78
CA ALA A 159 5.03 5.14 -3.89
C ALA A 159 6.01 3.96 -4.01
N ALA A 160 6.44 3.66 -5.24
CA ALA A 160 7.41 2.61 -5.53
C ALA A 160 8.46 3.08 -6.55
N HIS A 161 9.69 2.63 -6.33
CA HIS A 161 10.83 2.84 -7.21
C HIS A 161 10.91 1.71 -8.23
N VAL A 162 10.89 2.05 -9.51
CA VAL A 162 10.90 1.06 -10.61
C VAL A 162 12.14 1.30 -11.45
N ASP A 163 12.78 0.22 -11.91
CA ASP A 163 13.87 0.33 -12.87
C ASP A 163 13.32 0.65 -14.26
N ALA A 164 13.74 1.78 -14.85
CA ALA A 164 13.30 2.18 -16.19
C ALA A 164 13.82 1.26 -17.30
N SER A 165 14.87 0.48 -17.03
CA SER A 165 15.40 -0.53 -17.94
C SER A 165 14.62 -1.85 -17.91
N HIS A 166 13.64 -1.99 -17.01
CA HIS A 166 12.82 -3.19 -16.89
C HIS A 166 12.20 -3.55 -18.26
N PRO A 167 12.25 -4.84 -18.66
CA PRO A 167 11.76 -5.27 -19.96
C PRO A 167 10.29 -4.92 -20.15
N ILE A 168 9.94 -4.60 -21.39
CA ILE A 168 8.56 -4.31 -21.77
C ILE A 168 8.00 -5.59 -22.36
N GLN A 169 7.10 -6.23 -21.63
CA GLN A 169 6.30 -7.32 -22.15
C GLN A 169 4.83 -6.95 -21.98
N ASP A 170 4.14 -6.73 -23.10
CA ASP A 170 2.70 -6.50 -23.07
C ASP A 170 2.02 -7.84 -22.74
N ASN A 171 1.35 -7.89 -21.59
CA ASN A 171 0.48 -9.00 -21.22
C ASN A 171 -0.94 -8.69 -21.73
N GLU A 172 -1.36 -9.35 -22.83
CA GLU A 172 -2.66 -9.14 -23.49
C GLU A 172 -3.87 -9.53 -22.63
N LYS A 173 -3.65 -10.11 -21.44
CA LYS A 173 -4.73 -10.48 -20.52
C LYS A 173 -5.49 -9.25 -20.05
N LYS A 174 -6.82 -9.34 -20.13
CA LYS A 174 -7.75 -8.26 -19.75
C LYS A 174 -7.82 -8.01 -18.23
N THR A 175 -7.51 -9.02 -17.42
CA THR A 175 -7.49 -8.87 -15.96
C THR A 175 -6.22 -8.14 -15.53
N LEU A 176 -6.39 -7.09 -14.73
CA LEU A 176 -5.28 -6.44 -14.02
C LEU A 176 -4.99 -7.21 -12.74
N ARG A 177 -3.76 -7.68 -12.58
CA ARG A 177 -3.32 -8.44 -11.39
C ARG A 177 -2.30 -7.64 -10.60
N ILE A 178 -2.64 -7.26 -9.38
CA ILE A 178 -1.77 -6.49 -8.48
C ILE A 178 -1.34 -7.40 -7.34
N ALA A 179 -0.04 -7.59 -7.17
CA ALA A 179 0.55 -8.26 -6.02
C ALA A 179 1.25 -7.24 -5.12
N LEU A 180 1.02 -7.30 -3.81
CA LEU A 180 1.69 -6.40 -2.85
C LEU A 180 2.29 -7.20 -1.71
N ASP A 181 3.48 -6.81 -1.26
CA ASP A 181 4.00 -7.27 0.01
C ASP A 181 3.06 -6.87 1.14
N PHE A 182 2.73 -7.85 1.98
CA PHE A 182 1.86 -7.65 3.12
C PHE A 182 2.44 -6.60 4.08
N ASP A 183 3.73 -6.65 4.40
CA ASP A 183 4.37 -5.73 5.36
C ASP A 183 4.50 -4.30 4.79
N ARG A 184 4.21 -4.09 3.51
CA ARG A 184 3.99 -2.77 2.92
C ARG A 184 2.54 -2.30 2.99
N CYS A 185 1.58 -3.20 3.02
CA CYS A 185 0.16 -2.85 3.17
C CYS A 185 -0.23 -2.68 4.64
N SER A 186 0.38 -3.45 5.52
CA SER A 186 0.20 -3.42 6.96
C SER A 186 1.45 -2.89 7.63
N GLY A 187 1.30 -1.79 8.35
CA GLY A 187 2.29 -1.26 9.24
C GLY A 187 2.45 -2.18 10.44
N ILE A 188 3.70 -2.36 10.83
CA ILE A 188 4.10 -3.09 12.03
C ILE A 188 3.49 -2.41 13.27
N ASP A 189 3.09 -3.20 14.27
CA ASP A 189 2.39 -2.69 15.44
C ASP A 189 3.25 -1.74 16.25
N TYR A 190 2.61 -0.73 16.82
CA TYR A 190 3.23 0.20 17.76
C TYR A 190 2.42 0.17 19.04
N VAL A 191 2.88 -0.57 20.04
CA VAL A 191 2.32 -0.47 21.39
C VAL A 191 2.87 0.79 22.05
N LYS A 192 1.98 1.58 22.65
CA LYS A 192 2.36 2.74 23.47
C LYS A 192 2.98 2.23 24.77
N GLY A 193 4.29 2.37 24.92
CA GLY A 193 5.00 2.28 26.20
C GLY A 193 5.23 3.67 26.81
N GLU A 194 5.23 3.76 28.13
CA GLU A 194 5.69 4.95 28.86
C GLU A 194 7.20 5.09 28.67
N GLY A 195 7.63 6.00 27.80
CA GLY A 195 9.04 6.21 27.49
C GLY A 195 9.29 6.21 25.98
N GLU A 196 9.57 7.39 25.47
CA GLU A 196 9.68 7.75 24.06
C GLU A 196 10.78 6.98 23.31
N TYR A 197 10.50 5.84 22.66
CA TYR A 197 11.20 5.40 21.44
C TYR A 197 10.28 4.53 20.57
N PHE A 198 10.18 4.87 19.29
CA PHE A 198 9.29 4.26 18.30
C PHE A 198 10.01 3.10 17.60
N SER A 199 9.63 1.86 17.91
CA SER A 199 10.27 0.66 17.35
C SER A 199 9.38 -0.06 16.34
N VAL A 200 10.03 -0.64 15.33
CA VAL A 200 9.42 -1.51 14.34
C VAL A 200 9.22 -2.88 15.01
N GLU A 201 8.13 -3.10 15.74
CA GLU A 201 7.92 -4.31 16.58
C GLU A 201 7.92 -5.68 15.85
N GLY A 202 8.12 -5.77 14.54
CA GLY A 202 8.32 -7.04 13.85
C GLY A 202 9.81 -7.35 13.77
N GLU A 203 10.50 -6.59 12.92
CA GLU A 203 11.94 -6.76 12.69
C GLU A 203 12.79 -6.36 13.91
N GLU A 204 12.45 -5.27 14.61
CA GLU A 204 13.20 -4.84 15.79
C GLU A 204 12.93 -5.73 17.01
N PHE A 205 11.69 -6.24 17.15
CA PHE A 205 11.36 -7.24 18.16
C PHE A 205 12.12 -8.54 17.90
N ALA A 206 12.13 -9.01 16.65
CA ALA A 206 12.92 -10.17 16.21
C ALA A 206 14.42 -9.93 16.48
N GLN A 207 14.95 -8.77 16.06
CA GLN A 207 16.35 -8.41 16.28
C GLN A 207 16.69 -8.28 17.78
N ARG A 208 15.78 -7.78 18.62
CA ARG A 208 15.98 -7.69 20.07
C ARG A 208 16.07 -9.07 20.70
N ILE A 209 15.18 -9.99 20.33
CA ILE A 209 15.23 -11.37 20.82
C ILE A 209 16.48 -12.05 20.30
N LEU A 210 16.82 -11.88 19.02
CA LEU A 210 18.02 -12.44 18.42
C LEU A 210 19.29 -11.90 19.10
N ARG A 211 19.38 -10.59 19.38
CA ARG A 211 20.50 -9.99 20.13
C ARG A 211 20.60 -10.53 21.56
N ARG A 212 19.46 -10.75 22.23
CA ARG A 212 19.40 -11.25 23.61
C ARG A 212 19.71 -12.75 23.70
N THR A 213 19.29 -13.54 22.72
CA THR A 213 19.27 -15.01 22.82
C THR A 213 20.26 -15.69 21.88
N GLY A 214 20.70 -15.03 20.81
CA GLY A 214 21.47 -15.63 19.72
C GLY A 214 20.66 -16.63 18.88
N ASP A 215 19.37 -16.80 19.16
CA ASP A 215 18.55 -17.91 18.67
C ASP A 215 17.42 -17.38 17.77
N LYS A 216 17.49 -17.76 16.49
CA LYS A 216 16.51 -17.36 15.47
C LYS A 216 15.17 -18.07 15.65
N ASP A 217 15.17 -19.33 16.07
CA ASP A 217 13.96 -20.13 16.23
C ASP A 217 13.18 -19.65 17.44
N LYS A 218 13.88 -19.24 18.49
CA LYS A 218 13.29 -18.56 19.65
C LYS A 218 12.71 -17.20 19.29
N ALA A 219 13.42 -16.39 18.48
CA ALA A 219 12.89 -15.13 17.99
C ALA A 219 11.60 -15.32 17.19
N LEU A 220 11.56 -16.34 16.33
CA LEU A 220 10.39 -16.69 15.52
C LEU A 220 9.20 -17.16 16.39
N THR A 221 9.46 -18.02 17.37
CA THR A 221 8.43 -18.51 18.31
C THR A 221 7.79 -17.37 19.10
N GLU A 222 8.60 -16.43 19.60
CA GLU A 222 8.09 -15.26 20.33
C GLU A 222 7.28 -14.31 19.42
N ILE A 223 7.63 -14.18 18.14
CA ILE A 223 6.83 -13.42 17.16
C ILE A 223 5.46 -14.05 16.97
N TRP A 224 5.39 -15.38 16.84
CA TRP A 224 4.12 -16.08 16.69
C TRP A 224 3.24 -15.96 17.94
N ALA A 225 3.83 -16.11 19.13
CA ALA A 225 3.11 -15.94 20.38
C ALA A 225 2.53 -14.53 20.51
N ARG A 226 3.30 -13.51 20.11
CA ARG A 226 2.85 -12.12 20.06
C ARG A 226 1.72 -11.92 19.05
N ASP A 227 1.87 -12.39 17.81
CA ASP A 227 0.83 -12.25 16.79
C ASP A 227 -0.46 -12.95 17.22
N LYS A 228 -0.35 -14.13 17.86
CA LYS A 228 -1.49 -14.85 18.43
C LYS A 228 -2.17 -14.06 19.55
N ALA A 229 -1.40 -13.42 20.42
CA ALA A 229 -1.93 -12.59 21.52
C ALA A 229 -2.55 -11.27 21.04
N LEU A 230 -2.35 -10.88 19.78
CA LEU A 230 -2.84 -9.65 19.17
C LEU A 230 -3.82 -9.92 18.02
N LEU A 231 -4.40 -11.13 17.93
CA LEU A 231 -5.33 -11.51 16.87
C LEU A 231 -6.55 -10.57 16.76
N ASP A 232 -7.05 -10.10 17.90
CA ASP A 232 -8.18 -9.18 18.02
C ASP A 232 -7.80 -7.71 17.79
N LYS A 233 -6.50 -7.42 17.61
CA LYS A 233 -5.97 -6.07 17.42
C LYS A 233 -5.45 -5.92 15.99
N PRO A 234 -6.21 -5.22 15.11
CA PRO A 234 -5.79 -5.02 13.73
C PRO A 234 -4.45 -4.30 13.71
N CYS A 235 -3.59 -4.68 12.77
CA CYS A 235 -2.35 -3.95 12.54
C CYS A 235 -2.63 -2.51 12.12
N HIS A 236 -1.62 -1.65 12.18
CA HIS A 236 -1.74 -0.29 11.67
C HIS A 236 -1.62 -0.27 10.14
N PRO A 237 -2.14 0.76 9.45
CA PRO A 237 -1.88 0.97 8.03
C PRO A 237 -0.40 1.09 7.65
N GLY A 238 0.01 0.38 6.60
CA GLY A 238 1.37 0.43 6.04
C GLY A 238 1.52 1.40 4.86
N PRO A 239 2.74 1.59 4.33
CA PRO A 239 3.01 2.54 3.24
C PRO A 239 2.13 2.42 1.99
N LEU A 240 1.74 1.21 1.61
CA LEU A 240 0.89 0.91 0.45
C LEU A 240 -0.59 0.77 0.83
N TRP A 241 -0.96 0.94 2.10
CA TRP A 241 -2.37 0.90 2.52
C TRP A 241 -3.27 1.88 1.77
N PRO A 242 -2.91 3.18 1.61
CA PRO A 242 -3.76 4.11 0.84
C PRO A 242 -4.02 3.63 -0.59
N PHE A 243 -3.01 3.08 -1.25
CA PHE A 243 -3.16 2.48 -2.57
C PHE A 243 -4.07 1.24 -2.53
N LEU A 244 -3.86 0.33 -1.58
CA LEU A 244 -4.62 -0.91 -1.43
C LEU A 244 -6.12 -0.65 -1.30
N VAL A 245 -6.51 0.29 -0.43
CA VAL A 245 -7.93 0.67 -0.26
C VAL A 245 -8.53 1.19 -1.58
N LYS A 246 -7.76 1.98 -2.33
CA LYS A 246 -8.21 2.58 -3.59
C LYS A 246 -8.32 1.57 -4.72
N ILE A 247 -7.38 0.64 -4.84
CA ILE A 247 -7.45 -0.41 -5.85
C ILE A 247 -8.56 -1.44 -5.53
N ILE A 248 -8.83 -1.71 -4.24
CA ILE A 248 -9.99 -2.50 -3.82
C ILE A 248 -11.31 -1.80 -4.20
N ALA A 249 -11.44 -0.50 -3.96
CA ALA A 249 -12.62 0.25 -4.35
C ALA A 249 -12.83 0.26 -5.88
N LEU A 250 -11.73 0.33 -6.66
CA LEU A 250 -11.79 0.16 -8.11
C LEU A 250 -12.27 -1.24 -8.50
N ARG A 251 -11.71 -2.30 -7.89
CA ARG A 251 -12.13 -3.70 -8.07
C ARG A 251 -13.62 -3.88 -7.79
N ASP A 252 -14.12 -3.33 -6.69
CA ASP A 252 -15.54 -3.42 -6.31
C ASP A 252 -16.45 -2.67 -7.29
N ALA A 253 -16.00 -1.54 -7.82
CA ALA A 253 -16.72 -0.81 -8.87
C ALA A 253 -16.77 -1.61 -10.17
N LEU A 254 -15.65 -2.23 -10.58
CA LEU A 254 -15.57 -3.07 -11.77
C LEU A 254 -16.38 -4.37 -11.65
N ASN A 255 -16.50 -4.95 -10.45
CA ASN A 255 -17.39 -6.08 -10.21
C ASN A 255 -18.86 -5.76 -10.49
N LYS A 256 -19.27 -4.48 -10.34
CA LYS A 256 -20.61 -3.99 -10.70
C LYS A 256 -20.73 -3.66 -12.19
N ALA A 257 -19.62 -3.54 -12.91
CA ALA A 257 -19.55 -3.28 -14.34
C ALA A 257 -18.52 -4.17 -15.05
N PRO A 258 -18.73 -5.51 -15.11
CA PRO A 258 -17.69 -6.46 -15.55
C PRO A 258 -17.23 -6.29 -17.00
N HIS A 259 -18.01 -5.61 -17.84
CA HIS A 259 -17.65 -5.29 -19.22
C HIS A 259 -16.45 -4.34 -19.32
N LEU A 260 -16.19 -3.54 -18.28
CA LEU A 260 -15.05 -2.63 -18.19
C LEU A 260 -13.74 -3.37 -17.96
N GLY A 261 -13.79 -4.52 -17.29
CA GLY A 261 -12.62 -5.32 -16.96
C GLY A 261 -12.69 -5.94 -15.57
N LYS A 262 -11.57 -6.52 -15.14
CA LYS A 262 -11.43 -7.20 -13.85
C LYS A 262 -10.12 -6.80 -13.20
N VAL A 263 -10.14 -6.67 -11.88
CA VAL A 263 -8.96 -6.47 -11.05
C VAL A 263 -8.88 -7.63 -10.06
N GLU A 264 -7.70 -8.21 -9.90
CA GLU A 264 -7.39 -9.22 -8.89
C GLU A 264 -6.22 -8.73 -8.03
N ILE A 265 -6.41 -8.75 -6.71
CA ILE A 265 -5.48 -8.21 -5.74
C ILE A 265 -4.97 -9.35 -4.86
N SER A 266 -3.66 -9.51 -4.83
CA SER A 266 -2.98 -10.54 -4.07
C SER A 266 -2.04 -9.91 -3.06
N LEU A 267 -2.08 -10.39 -1.82
CA LEU A 267 -1.06 -10.08 -0.83
C LEU A 267 -0.08 -11.25 -0.72
N VAL A 268 1.20 -10.93 -0.78
CA VAL A 268 2.29 -11.90 -0.73
C VAL A 268 3.14 -11.63 0.50
N THR A 269 3.30 -12.63 1.37
CA THR A 269 4.07 -12.48 2.61
C THR A 269 5.09 -13.60 2.77
N ALA A 270 6.21 -13.30 3.41
CA ALA A 270 7.14 -14.33 3.88
C ALA A 270 6.69 -14.98 5.21
N ARG A 271 5.69 -14.38 5.90
CA ARG A 271 5.17 -14.85 7.19
C ARG A 271 4.52 -16.24 7.09
N GLN A 272 4.72 -17.08 8.11
CA GLN A 272 4.12 -18.42 8.20
C GLN A 272 2.62 -18.38 8.59
N TYR A 273 1.99 -19.55 8.61
CA TYR A 273 0.54 -19.74 8.79
C TYR A 273 -0.01 -19.11 10.08
N GLU A 274 0.74 -19.13 11.17
CA GLU A 274 0.33 -18.61 12.48
C GLU A 274 0.21 -17.09 12.46
N SER A 275 1.22 -16.40 11.92
CA SER A 275 1.18 -14.95 11.73
C SER A 275 0.18 -14.51 10.67
N ARG A 276 -0.19 -15.41 9.74
CA ARG A 276 -1.18 -15.15 8.68
C ARG A 276 -2.60 -14.95 9.25
N GLN A 277 -2.98 -15.64 10.33
CA GLN A 277 -4.33 -15.47 10.90
C GLN A 277 -4.59 -14.02 11.31
N ARG A 278 -3.59 -13.37 11.92
CA ARG A 278 -3.68 -11.95 12.29
C ARG A 278 -3.79 -11.02 11.09
N VAL A 279 -3.12 -11.39 10.00
CA VAL A 279 -3.25 -10.67 8.72
C VAL A 279 -4.70 -10.71 8.25
N GLU A 280 -5.30 -11.90 8.24
CA GLU A 280 -6.69 -12.10 7.82
C GLU A 280 -7.66 -11.32 8.72
N GLU A 281 -7.51 -11.39 10.04
CA GLU A 281 -8.32 -10.63 10.99
C GLU A 281 -8.17 -9.11 10.82
N THR A 282 -6.97 -8.62 10.51
CA THR A 282 -6.73 -7.21 10.22
C THR A 282 -7.52 -6.75 8.99
N PHE A 283 -7.49 -7.50 7.89
CA PHE A 283 -8.24 -7.14 6.68
C PHE A 283 -9.75 -7.29 6.83
N LYS A 284 -10.22 -8.24 7.66
CA LYS A 284 -11.63 -8.32 8.05
C LYS A 284 -12.05 -7.08 8.81
N HIS A 285 -11.25 -6.65 9.80
CA HIS A 285 -11.52 -5.44 10.58
C HIS A 285 -11.52 -4.18 9.71
N TRP A 286 -10.66 -4.11 8.71
CA TRP A 286 -10.64 -2.97 7.79
C TRP A 286 -11.72 -3.00 6.71
N GLU A 287 -12.47 -4.09 6.56
CA GLU A 287 -13.46 -4.27 5.49
C GLU A 287 -12.88 -4.11 4.07
N ASN A 288 -11.59 -4.42 3.90
CA ASN A 288 -10.87 -4.27 2.64
C ASN A 288 -10.10 -5.56 2.31
N GLN A 289 -10.84 -6.61 1.96
CA GLN A 289 -10.25 -7.93 1.72
C GLN A 289 -9.61 -8.02 0.32
N PRO A 290 -8.34 -8.47 0.20
CA PRO A 290 -7.76 -8.87 -1.08
C PRO A 290 -8.43 -10.14 -1.60
N ASP A 291 -8.27 -10.43 -2.90
CA ASP A 291 -8.77 -11.67 -3.50
C ASP A 291 -7.93 -12.88 -3.09
N ASN A 292 -6.63 -12.67 -2.85
CA ASN A 292 -5.70 -13.72 -2.46
C ASN A 292 -4.76 -13.29 -1.33
N LEU A 293 -4.45 -14.23 -0.44
CA LEU A 293 -3.35 -14.13 0.52
C LEU A 293 -2.43 -15.34 0.34
N LYS A 294 -1.18 -15.07 -0.04
CA LYS A 294 -0.17 -16.07 -0.40
C LYS A 294 1.04 -15.95 0.51
N SER A 295 1.52 -17.07 1.04
CA SER A 295 2.74 -17.14 1.84
C SER A 295 3.85 -17.86 1.08
N THR A 296 5.07 -17.34 1.14
CA THR A 296 6.26 -17.95 0.53
C THR A 296 7.13 -18.72 1.52
N HIS A 297 6.78 -18.75 2.81
CA HIS A 297 7.57 -19.45 3.84
C HIS A 297 9.07 -19.09 3.75
N TRP A 298 9.39 -17.78 3.71
CA TRP A 298 10.75 -17.24 3.58
C TRP A 298 11.47 -17.46 2.24
N SER A 299 10.84 -18.12 1.28
CA SER A 299 11.40 -18.21 -0.08
C SER A 299 11.30 -16.88 -0.83
N PRO A 300 12.18 -16.65 -1.83
CA PRO A 300 12.04 -15.53 -2.75
C PRO A 300 10.63 -15.47 -3.35
N LYS A 301 10.09 -14.26 -3.52
CA LYS A 301 8.71 -14.06 -3.97
C LYS A 301 8.54 -14.12 -5.49
N GLY A 302 9.62 -14.11 -6.27
CA GLY A 302 9.55 -14.15 -7.73
C GLY A 302 8.69 -15.29 -8.29
N PRO A 303 8.92 -16.56 -7.89
CA PRO A 303 8.13 -17.68 -8.40
C PRO A 303 6.63 -17.59 -8.09
N ILE A 304 6.26 -17.08 -6.91
CA ILE A 304 4.84 -16.93 -6.57
C ILE A 304 4.20 -15.77 -7.32
N VAL A 305 4.95 -14.70 -7.57
CA VAL A 305 4.50 -13.54 -8.35
C VAL A 305 4.30 -13.94 -9.82
N GLU A 306 5.19 -14.77 -10.37
CA GLU A 306 5.04 -15.36 -11.71
C GLU A 306 3.78 -16.22 -11.80
N ASN A 307 3.56 -17.12 -10.83
CA ASN A 307 2.37 -17.97 -10.77
C ASN A 307 1.06 -17.17 -10.63
N LEU A 308 1.12 -16.01 -9.97
CA LEU A 308 -0.01 -15.06 -9.90
C LEU A 308 -0.21 -14.28 -11.20
N GLU A 309 0.76 -14.34 -12.12
CA GLU A 309 0.79 -13.58 -13.37
C GLU A 309 0.55 -12.09 -13.13
N ALA A 310 1.22 -11.56 -12.11
CA ALA A 310 1.03 -10.17 -11.69
C ALA A 310 1.45 -9.19 -12.80
N ASP A 311 0.70 -8.11 -12.96
CA ASP A 311 1.12 -6.98 -13.78
C ASP A 311 2.02 -6.02 -12.99
N MET A 312 1.88 -6.02 -11.66
CA MET A 312 2.67 -5.19 -10.74
C MET A 312 2.93 -5.93 -9.45
N PHE A 313 4.16 -5.83 -8.96
CA PHE A 313 4.54 -6.32 -7.64
C PHE A 313 5.32 -5.26 -6.86
N CYS A 314 4.93 -4.99 -5.61
CA CYS A 314 5.68 -4.09 -4.74
C CYS A 314 6.14 -4.74 -3.44
N ASP A 315 7.40 -4.49 -3.09
CA ASP A 315 8.08 -5.05 -1.91
C ASP A 315 9.16 -4.07 -1.42
N ASP A 316 9.55 -4.12 -0.14
CA ASP A 316 10.67 -3.33 0.38
C ASP A 316 12.03 -4.04 0.29
N SER A 317 12.03 -5.35 0.06
CA SER A 317 13.24 -6.13 -0.14
C SER A 317 13.69 -6.08 -1.59
N LEU A 318 14.84 -5.45 -1.84
CA LEU A 318 15.50 -5.49 -3.14
C LEU A 318 15.78 -6.93 -3.62
N HIS A 319 15.96 -7.88 -2.70
CA HIS A 319 16.12 -9.29 -3.04
C HIS A 319 14.82 -9.87 -3.66
N HIS A 320 13.65 -9.54 -3.11
CA HIS A 320 12.37 -9.97 -3.69
C HIS A 320 12.07 -9.27 -5.02
N ILE A 321 12.47 -8.01 -5.16
CA ILE A 321 12.37 -7.28 -6.43
C ILE A 321 13.23 -7.94 -7.51
N LYS A 322 14.51 -8.23 -7.23
CA LYS A 322 15.41 -8.93 -8.17
C LYS A 322 14.87 -10.29 -8.56
N SER A 323 14.48 -11.11 -7.58
CA SER A 323 13.87 -12.41 -7.83
C SER A 323 12.62 -12.32 -8.71
N THR A 324 11.80 -11.28 -8.54
CA THR A 324 10.63 -11.05 -9.40
C THR A 324 11.03 -10.67 -10.82
N GLN A 325 12.04 -9.82 -10.99
CA GLN A 325 12.54 -9.45 -12.32
C GLN A 325 13.12 -10.64 -13.07
N GLU A 326 13.74 -11.59 -12.36
CA GLU A 326 14.33 -12.82 -12.92
C GLU A 326 13.25 -13.85 -13.28
N CYS A 327 12.28 -14.12 -12.40
CA CYS A 327 11.25 -15.14 -12.63
C CYS A 327 10.08 -14.61 -13.47
N SER A 328 9.68 -13.36 -13.28
CA SER A 328 8.48 -12.77 -13.91
C SER A 328 8.82 -11.45 -14.63
N PRO A 329 9.49 -11.53 -15.80
CA PRO A 329 9.92 -10.34 -16.55
C PRO A 329 8.77 -9.49 -17.09
N SER A 330 7.53 -9.98 -17.08
CA SER A 330 6.33 -9.21 -17.42
C SER A 330 5.73 -8.45 -16.24
N THR A 331 6.15 -8.75 -15.00
CA THR A 331 5.67 -8.06 -13.80
C THR A 331 6.45 -6.77 -13.56
N LEU A 332 5.76 -5.62 -13.51
CA LEU A 332 6.39 -4.37 -13.10
C LEU A 332 6.77 -4.41 -11.60
N ALA A 333 8.04 -4.72 -11.32
CA ALA A 333 8.55 -4.84 -9.96
C ALA A 333 8.97 -3.46 -9.38
N GLY A 334 8.32 -3.04 -8.29
CA GLY A 334 8.52 -1.74 -7.66
C GLY A 334 9.03 -1.84 -6.21
N HIS A 335 10.20 -1.30 -5.94
CA HIS A 335 10.80 -1.24 -4.60
C HIS A 335 10.16 -0.11 -3.76
N THR A 336 9.58 -0.46 -2.61
CA THR A 336 8.94 0.48 -1.67
C THR A 336 9.78 0.59 -0.39
N PRO A 337 10.81 1.45 -0.34
CA PRO A 337 11.73 1.51 0.79
C PRO A 337 11.00 1.89 2.09
N TRP A 338 11.50 1.41 3.22
CA TRP A 338 10.98 1.81 4.52
C TRP A 338 11.31 3.27 4.83
N ILE A 339 10.29 4.04 5.26
CA ILE A 339 10.42 5.45 5.65
C ILE A 339 9.67 5.68 6.98
N PRO A 340 10.37 5.90 8.11
CA PRO A 340 9.73 5.93 9.43
C PRO A 340 8.69 7.05 9.59
N SER A 341 8.94 8.20 8.94
CA SER A 341 8.02 9.35 8.98
C SER A 341 6.69 9.07 8.27
N HIS A 342 6.65 8.14 7.32
CA HIS A 342 5.43 7.71 6.64
C HIS A 342 4.47 7.05 7.63
N VAL A 343 4.97 6.05 8.35
CA VAL A 343 4.18 5.22 9.28
C VAL A 343 3.59 6.09 10.38
N SER A 344 4.40 7.00 10.94
CA SER A 344 3.96 7.97 11.95
C SER A 344 2.80 8.86 11.46
N ARG A 345 2.80 9.20 10.17
CA ARG A 345 1.77 10.04 9.55
C ARG A 345 0.49 9.27 9.25
N LEU A 346 0.60 8.06 8.71
CA LEU A 346 -0.56 7.18 8.47
C LEU A 346 -1.29 6.89 9.78
N LYS A 347 -0.55 6.56 10.86
CA LYS A 347 -1.12 6.37 12.19
C LYS A 347 -1.91 7.58 12.66
N ARG A 348 -1.36 8.79 12.51
CA ARG A 348 -2.04 10.03 12.90
C ARG A 348 -3.34 10.24 12.12
N CYS A 349 -3.38 9.88 10.84
CA CYS A 349 -4.58 9.98 10.02
C CYS A 349 -5.60 8.91 10.40
N TYR A 350 -5.17 7.65 10.52
CA TYR A 350 -6.01 6.52 10.93
C TYR A 350 -6.66 6.75 12.30
N ASN A 351 -5.88 7.14 13.31
CA ASN A 351 -6.40 7.44 14.65
C ASN A 351 -7.36 8.63 14.70
N LYS A 352 -7.37 9.50 13.68
CA LYS A 352 -8.29 10.64 13.57
C LYS A 352 -9.53 10.32 12.75
N GLY A 353 -9.72 9.06 12.33
CA GLY A 353 -10.79 8.67 11.39
C GLY A 353 -10.68 9.38 10.04
N MET A 354 -9.49 9.89 9.69
CA MET A 354 -9.29 10.58 8.43
C MET A 354 -9.12 9.55 7.31
N VAL A 355 -10.00 9.65 6.33
CA VAL A 355 -9.81 9.07 4.99
C VAL A 355 -8.57 9.73 4.39
N LEU A 356 -7.60 8.91 3.97
CA LEU A 356 -6.40 9.36 3.28
C LEU A 356 -6.68 9.61 1.79
#